data_AF-A0A1R0LG81-F1
#
_entry.id   AF-A0A1R0LG81-F1
#
_cell.length_a   1.000
_cell.length_b   1.000
_cell.length_c   1.000
_cell.angle_alpha   90.00
_cell.angle_beta   90.00
_cell.angle_gamma   90.00
#
_symmetry.space_group_name_H-M   'P 1'
#
loop_
_entity.id
_entity.type
_entity.pdbx_description
1 polymer ?
#
loop_
_entity_poly.entity_id
_entity_poly.type
_entity_poly.pdbx_seq_one_letter_code
_entity_poly.pdbx_strand_id
1 'polypeptide(L)'
;MNGYRLLEHVLALPVSTWRYHWDPPHVRHLGPMAQDWWAAFGVGENDRTICCTDTNGVAIVAIQALHRLLTQTQQEVSELRQEIKRLSEQPEQSPPHGADGSNSVGLPHHAENDQGPA
;
A
#
# COMPACT_ATOMS: atom_id res chain seq x y z
N MET A 1 -5.55 17.01 -17.52
CA MET A 1 -4.57 15.90 -17.46
C MET A 1 -4.68 15.24 -16.09
N ASN A 2 -4.76 13.91 -16.00
CA ASN A 2 -4.77 13.21 -14.71
C ASN A 2 -3.32 13.11 -14.20
N GLY A 3 -3.02 13.74 -13.06
CA GLY A 3 -1.67 13.79 -12.50
C GLY A 3 -1.13 12.43 -12.04
N TYR A 4 -1.99 11.52 -11.56
CA TYR A 4 -1.59 10.18 -11.16
C TYR A 4 -1.20 9.32 -12.36
N ARG A 5 -1.99 9.39 -13.44
CA ARG A 5 -1.61 8.77 -14.72
C ARG A 5 -0.30 9.34 -15.24
N LEU A 6 -0.12 10.65 -15.23
CA LEU A 6 1.17 11.24 -15.64
C LEU A 6 2.32 10.71 -14.77
N LEU A 7 2.15 10.63 -13.45
CA LEU A 7 3.14 10.07 -12.55
C LEU A 7 3.47 8.60 -12.90
N GLU A 8 2.47 7.78 -13.22
CA GLU A 8 2.69 6.39 -13.69
C GLU A 8 3.56 6.34 -14.95
N HIS A 9 3.32 7.23 -15.93
CA HIS A 9 4.14 7.30 -17.15
C HIS A 9 5.57 7.76 -16.84
N VAL A 10 5.75 8.73 -15.92
CA VAL A 10 7.08 9.16 -15.45
C VAL A 10 7.82 8.01 -14.77
N LEU A 11 7.15 7.22 -13.93
CA LEU A 11 7.73 6.07 -13.23
C LEU A 11 8.11 4.92 -14.16
N ALA A 12 7.37 4.75 -15.27
CA ALA A 12 7.65 3.73 -16.28
C ALA A 12 8.71 4.16 -17.30
N LEU A 13 9.11 5.43 -17.30
CA LEU A 13 10.00 5.98 -18.31
C LEU A 13 11.44 5.47 -18.13
N PRO A 14 12.05 4.84 -19.15
CA PRO A 14 13.44 4.42 -19.08
C PRO A 14 14.36 5.63 -18.86
N VAL A 15 15.21 5.57 -17.84
CA VAL A 15 16.26 6.56 -17.62
C VAL A 15 17.59 5.91 -17.92
N SER A 16 18.36 6.53 -18.80
CA SER A 16 19.68 6.06 -19.19
C SER A 16 20.67 7.20 -19.23
N THR A 17 21.95 6.83 -19.27
CA THR A 17 23.01 7.77 -19.57
C THR A 17 23.33 7.66 -21.05
N TRP A 18 23.24 8.77 -21.78
CA TRP A 18 23.44 8.81 -23.22
C TRP A 18 24.28 10.03 -23.64
N ARG A 19 24.62 10.12 -24.93
CA ARG A 19 25.42 11.20 -25.51
C ARG A 19 24.97 11.42 -26.96
N TYR A 20 24.86 12.66 -27.42
CA TYR A 20 24.67 12.91 -28.85
C TYR A 20 25.94 12.56 -29.65
N HIS A 21 25.77 12.21 -30.93
CA HIS A 21 26.93 11.91 -31.78
C HIS A 21 27.93 13.07 -31.87
N TRP A 22 27.43 14.31 -31.84
CA TRP A 22 28.20 15.55 -31.90
C TRP A 22 28.76 16.06 -30.56
N ASP A 23 28.36 15.45 -29.43
CA ASP A 23 28.90 15.87 -28.14
C ASP A 23 30.36 15.42 -27.98
N PRO A 24 31.19 16.14 -27.20
CA PRO A 24 32.52 15.66 -26.83
C PRO A 24 32.48 14.27 -26.15
N PRO A 25 33.53 13.43 -26.27
CA PRO A 25 33.53 12.06 -25.75
C PRO A 25 33.30 11.93 -24.23
N HIS A 26 33.52 13.00 -23.45
CA HIS A 26 33.34 13.02 -22.00
C HIS A 26 31.95 13.51 -21.56
N VAL A 27 31.16 14.11 -22.45
CA VAL A 27 29.82 14.60 -22.10
C VAL A 27 28.86 13.43 -22.00
N ARG A 28 28.01 13.46 -20.98
CA ARG A 28 26.94 12.50 -20.75
C ARG A 28 25.70 13.26 -20.31
N HIS A 29 24.57 12.93 -20.91
CA HIS A 29 23.25 13.35 -20.49
C HIS A 29 22.61 12.23 -19.69
N LEU A 30 21.81 12.59 -18.69
CA LEU A 30 21.03 11.66 -17.89
C LEU A 30 19.56 11.95 -18.13
N GLY A 31 18.82 10.95 -18.61
CA GLY A 31 17.39 11.10 -18.84
C GLY A 31 16.83 10.07 -19.81
N PRO A 32 15.54 10.21 -20.15
CA PRO A 32 14.90 9.40 -21.18
C PRO A 32 15.42 9.75 -22.57
N MET A 33 15.29 8.79 -23.47
CA MET A 33 15.41 9.06 -24.90
C MET A 33 14.15 9.77 -25.41
N ALA A 34 14.29 10.60 -26.45
CA ALA A 34 13.18 11.38 -27.00
C ALA A 34 12.05 10.52 -27.56
N GLN A 35 12.36 9.32 -28.08
CA GLN A 35 11.37 8.38 -28.61
C GLN A 35 10.51 7.79 -27.48
N ASP A 36 11.13 7.40 -26.38
CA ASP A 36 10.42 6.90 -25.19
C ASP A 36 9.56 8.01 -24.57
N TRP A 37 10.10 9.23 -24.50
CA TRP A 37 9.36 10.41 -24.08
C TRP A 37 8.11 10.65 -24.95
N TRP A 38 8.27 10.64 -26.27
CA TRP A 38 7.17 10.82 -27.20
C TRP A 38 6.12 9.72 -27.08
N ALA A 39 6.55 8.46 -26.95
CA ALA A 39 5.65 7.33 -26.74
C ALA A 39 4.87 7.43 -25.43
N ALA A 40 5.50 7.94 -24.36
CA ALA A 40 4.87 8.06 -23.04
C ALA A 40 3.90 9.26 -22.92
N PHE A 41 4.26 10.41 -23.50
CA PHE A 41 3.51 11.65 -23.26
C PHE A 41 2.79 12.21 -24.49
N GLY A 42 3.30 11.95 -25.71
CA GLY A 42 2.79 12.56 -26.93
C GLY A 42 2.85 14.09 -26.95
N VAL A 43 3.80 14.67 -26.20
CA VAL A 43 4.00 16.12 -26.07
C VAL A 43 5.36 16.50 -26.64
N GLY A 44 5.39 17.56 -27.45
CA GLY A 44 6.57 18.05 -28.16
C GLY A 44 6.25 18.26 -29.65
N GLU A 45 7.27 18.59 -30.45
CA GLU A 45 7.13 18.73 -31.89
C GLU A 45 7.34 17.40 -32.64
N ASN A 46 8.17 16.50 -32.11
CA ASN A 46 8.53 15.21 -32.71
C ASN A 46 9.18 14.27 -31.68
N ASP A 47 9.55 13.07 -32.12
CA ASP A 47 10.19 12.00 -31.32
C ASP A 47 11.72 12.10 -31.21
N ARG A 48 12.32 13.23 -31.63
CA ARG A 48 13.78 13.43 -31.67
C ARG A 48 14.26 14.47 -30.67
N THR A 49 13.37 15.29 -30.13
CA THR A 49 13.70 16.34 -29.18
C THR A 49 12.79 16.25 -27.97
N ILE A 50 13.31 16.66 -26.82
CA ILE A 50 12.52 16.88 -25.62
C ILE A 50 12.61 18.37 -25.31
N CYS A 51 11.47 19.06 -25.31
CA CYS A 51 11.42 20.46 -24.95
C CYS A 51 11.62 20.61 -23.42
N CYS A 52 12.57 21.43 -23.00
CA CYS A 52 12.81 21.67 -21.57
C CYS A 52 11.56 22.18 -20.83
N THR A 53 10.71 22.97 -21.50
CA THR A 53 9.46 23.47 -20.93
C THR A 53 8.49 22.32 -20.62
N ASP A 54 8.37 21.35 -21.53
CA ASP A 54 7.49 20.20 -21.34
C ASP A 54 8.03 19.27 -20.24
N THR A 55 9.35 19.05 -20.19
CA THR A 55 10.00 18.33 -19.10
C THR A 55 9.70 18.96 -17.75
N ASN A 56 9.80 20.29 -17.65
CA ASN A 56 9.50 21.02 -16.42
C ASN A 56 8.03 20.89 -16.03
N GLY A 57 7.11 21.00 -17.00
CA GLY A 57 5.67 20.83 -16.76
C GLY A 57 5.34 19.43 -16.23
N VAL A 58 5.88 18.39 -16.87
CA VAL A 58 5.73 17.00 -16.43
C VAL A 58 6.30 16.81 -15.02
N ALA A 59 7.48 17.34 -14.73
CA ALA A 59 8.08 17.25 -13.41
C ALA A 59 7.21 17.91 -12.32
N ILE A 60 6.67 19.10 -12.57
CA ILE A 60 5.79 19.81 -11.62
C ILE A 60 4.53 18.99 -11.34
N VAL A 61 3.87 18.47 -12.39
CA VAL A 61 2.64 17.67 -12.22
C VAL A 61 2.93 16.36 -11.49
N ALA A 62 4.04 15.70 -11.79
CA ALA A 62 4.47 14.48 -11.12
C ALA A 62 4.73 14.71 -9.63
N ILE A 63 5.43 15.79 -9.27
CA ILE A 63 5.68 16.17 -7.87
C ILE A 63 4.37 16.44 -7.13
N GLN A 64 3.44 17.18 -7.73
CA GLN A 64 2.14 17.44 -7.13
C GLN A 64 1.31 16.15 -6.93
N ALA A 65 1.34 15.23 -7.89
CA ALA A 65 0.67 13.93 -7.78
C ALA A 65 1.30 13.05 -6.68
N LEU A 66 2.63 13.00 -6.63
CA LEU A 66 3.38 12.27 -5.60
C LEU A 66 3.09 12.81 -4.20
N HIS A 67 3.05 14.14 -4.03
CA HIS A 67 2.70 14.75 -2.76
C HIS A 67 1.29 14.34 -2.31
N ARG A 68 0.31 14.36 -3.21
CA ARG A 68 -1.06 13.92 -2.89
C ARG A 68 -1.11 12.45 -2.47
N LEU A 69 -0.39 11.58 -3.18
CA LEU A 69 -0.30 10.15 -2.82
C LEU A 69 0.34 9.97 -1.44
N LEU A 70 1.44 10.67 -1.17
CA LEU A 70 2.13 10.62 0.11
C LEU A 70 1.22 11.04 1.27
N THR A 71 0.52 12.17 1.13
CA THR A 71 -0.43 12.65 2.16
C THR A 71 -1.55 11.65 2.40
N GLN A 72 -2.12 11.07 1.34
CA GLN A 72 -3.17 10.05 1.45
C GLN A 72 -2.66 8.81 2.19
N THR A 73 -1.48 8.30 1.82
CA THR A 73 -0.85 7.15 2.48
C THR A 73 -0.51 7.45 3.95
N GLN A 74 -0.02 8.64 4.27
CA GLN A 74 0.25 9.05 5.65
C GLN A 74 -1.02 9.11 6.50
N GLN A 75 -2.12 9.60 5.92
CA GLN A 75 -3.42 9.63 6.59
C GLN A 75 -3.93 8.22 6.87
N GLU A 76 -3.92 7.33 5.88
CA GLU A 76 -4.33 5.94 6.03
C GLU A 76 -3.48 5.20 7.09
N VAL A 77 -2.15 5.38 7.07
CA VAL A 77 -1.26 4.83 8.10
C VAL A 77 -1.60 5.37 9.49
N SER A 78 -1.95 6.65 9.62
CA SER A 78 -2.36 7.25 10.88
C SER A 78 -3.65 6.63 11.41
N GLU A 79 -4.67 6.51 10.55
CA GLU A 79 -5.97 5.91 10.89
C GLU A 79 -5.82 4.45 11.31
N LEU A 80 -5.07 3.66 10.54
CA LEU A 80 -4.81 2.25 10.87
C LEU A 80 -4.06 2.11 12.20
N ARG A 81 -3.10 2.99 12.50
CA ARG A 81 -2.38 3.00 13.79
C ARG A 81 -3.31 3.33 14.96
N GLN A 82 -4.23 4.27 14.78
CA GLN A 82 -5.23 4.60 15.80
C GLN A 82 -6.18 3.42 16.04
N GLU A 83 -6.60 2.74 14.98
CA GLU A 83 -7.48 1.58 15.06
C GLU A 83 -6.80 0.40 15.77
N ILE A 84 -5.56 0.09 15.42
CA ILE A 84 -4.75 -0.92 16.13
C ILE A 84 -4.63 -0.59 17.61
N LYS A 85 -4.33 0.68 17.94
CA LYS A 85 -4.24 1.13 19.33
C LYS A 85 -5.57 0.92 20.06
N ARG A 86 -6.69 1.32 19.46
CA ARG A 86 -8.04 1.14 20.02
C ARG A 86 -8.40 -0.33 20.24
N LEU A 87 -8.03 -1.22 19.33
CA LEU A 87 -8.27 -2.66 19.46
C LEU A 87 -7.36 -3.28 20.53
N SER A 88 -6.12 -2.82 20.65
CA SER A 88 -5.18 -3.30 21.69
C SER A 88 -5.51 -2.81 23.10
N GLU A 89 -6.16 -1.64 23.21
CA GLU A 89 -6.56 -1.02 24.48
C GLU A 89 -7.98 -1.44 24.91
N GLN A 90 -8.72 -2.18 24.08
CA GLN A 90 -9.97 -2.79 24.51
C GLN A 90 -9.64 -3.88 25.53
N PRO A 91 -10.03 -3.73 26.81
CA PRO A 91 -9.90 -4.83 27.75
C PRO A 91 -10.70 -6.00 27.18
N GLU A 92 -10.10 -7.20 27.15
CA GLU A 92 -10.84 -8.42 26.85
C GLU A 92 -12.13 -8.38 27.68
N GLN A 93 -13.26 -8.20 27.00
CA GLN A 93 -14.55 -8.51 27.59
C GLN A 93 -14.64 -10.04 27.67
N SER A 94 -13.79 -10.63 28.52
CA SER A 94 -13.99 -11.96 29.03
C SER A 94 -15.31 -11.92 29.79
N PRO A 95 -16.30 -12.77 29.43
CA PRO A 95 -17.54 -12.82 30.19
C PRO A 95 -17.21 -13.18 31.65
N PRO A 96 -17.94 -12.64 32.64
CA PRO A 96 -17.67 -12.94 34.04
C PRO A 96 -17.85 -14.44 34.26
N HIS A 97 -16.74 -15.17 34.33
CA HIS A 97 -16.73 -16.55 34.79
C HIS A 97 -16.78 -16.50 36.32
N GLY A 98 -17.98 -16.40 36.85
CA GLY A 98 -18.25 -16.36 38.28
C GLY A 98 -19.34 -17.35 38.66
N ALA A 99 -18.93 -18.34 39.45
CA ALA A 99 -19.72 -19.14 40.38
C ALA A 99 -20.72 -20.15 39.78
N ASP A 100 -21.00 -21.30 40.37
CA ASP A 100 -20.45 -22.11 41.44
C ASP A 100 -21.33 -23.37 41.37
N GLY A 101 -20.73 -24.55 41.47
CA GLY A 101 -21.41 -25.82 41.39
C GLY A 101 -20.62 -26.91 42.09
N SER A 102 -19.86 -26.56 43.13
CA SER A 102 -19.47 -27.56 44.12
C SER A 102 -20.74 -28.02 44.86
N ASN A 103 -21.31 -29.13 44.41
CA ASN A 103 -22.18 -29.94 45.26
C ASN A 103 -21.56 -31.33 45.39
N SER A 104 -20.54 -31.42 46.23
CA SER A 104 -20.15 -32.68 46.86
C SER A 104 -21.06 -32.93 48.05
N VAL A 105 -21.61 -34.15 48.10
CA VAL A 105 -22.07 -34.94 49.26
C VAL A 105 -23.51 -35.41 49.08
N GLY A 106 -23.66 -36.73 48.94
CA GLY A 106 -24.95 -37.41 49.12
C GLY A 106 -25.11 -38.74 48.39
N LEU A 107 -24.18 -39.70 48.53
CA LEU A 107 -24.59 -41.10 48.41
C LEU A 107 -25.33 -41.48 49.71
N PRO A 108 -26.51 -42.12 49.60
CA PRO A 108 -26.62 -43.40 50.25
C PRO A 108 -27.23 -44.49 49.35
N HIS A 109 -26.56 -45.62 49.47
CA HIS A 109 -26.96 -47.02 49.35
C HIS A 109 -28.45 -47.42 49.46
N HIS A 110 -28.77 -48.52 48.75
CA HIS A 110 -29.95 -49.44 48.81
C HIS A 110 -31.17 -49.07 47.92
N ALA A 111 -31.82 -49.96 47.15
CA ALA A 111 -31.84 -51.43 47.12
C ALA A 111 -32.26 -51.98 45.73
N GLU A 112 -31.71 -53.15 45.39
CA GLU A 112 -32.36 -54.36 44.86
C GLU A 112 -33.79 -54.30 44.27
N ASN A 113 -33.93 -54.81 43.04
CA ASN A 113 -34.99 -55.70 42.55
C ASN A 113 -34.63 -56.04 41.08
N ASP A 114 -33.97 -57.17 40.84
CA ASP A 114 -34.56 -58.48 40.55
C ASP A 114 -35.56 -58.47 39.37
N GLN A 115 -35.06 -58.93 38.22
CA GLN A 115 -35.85 -59.60 37.20
C GLN A 115 -34.91 -60.54 36.43
N GLY A 116 -34.97 -61.81 36.83
CA GLY A 116 -34.31 -62.94 36.19
C GLY A 116 -34.88 -63.33 34.81
N PRO A 117 -34.34 -64.39 34.21
CA PRO A 117 -34.28 -64.54 32.76
C PRO A 117 -35.35 -65.47 32.17
N ALA A 118 -35.59 -65.32 30.86
CA ALA A 118 -35.97 -66.39 29.93
C ALA A 118 -35.42 -66.06 28.54
#